data_AF-A0A6C0B751-F1
#
_entry.id   AF-A0A6C0B751-F1
#
_cell.length_a   1.000
_cell.length_b   1.000
_cell.length_c   1.000
_cell.angle_alpha   90.00
_cell.angle_beta   90.00
_cell.angle_gamma   90.00
#
_symmetry.space_group_name_H-M   'P 1'
#
loop_
_entity.id
_entity.type
_entity.pdbx_description
1 polymer ?
#
loop_
_entity_poly.entity_id
_entity_poly.type
_entity_poly.pdbx_seq_one_letter_code
_entity_poly.pdbx_strand_id
1 'polypeptide(L)'
;MSIKTLENVLKIQEKKVKTEKEKQKRVITGETKWSFNEDELTYANQLILINQIYNNKIENKPHCALIKSQINGKISGYRGQDIDKDKYNENLFIDEDYVIEQLINCSNKCYYCRGPVSILYEYVRAPQQWSLDRLDNKFGHNKGNCVIACLSCNLRRKTMHHERYVFTKQIDIKKID
;
A
#
# COMPACT_ATOMS: atom_id res chain seq x y z
N MET A 1 -58.10 -24.93 -20.55
CA MET A 1 -57.19 -23.80 -20.81
C MET A 1 -57.18 -22.92 -19.58
N SER A 2 -56.11 -22.93 -18.78
CA SER A 2 -56.01 -22.18 -17.53
C SER A 2 -54.70 -21.41 -17.47
N ILE A 3 -54.83 -20.21 -16.93
CA ILE A 3 -53.95 -19.04 -16.97
C ILE A 3 -52.72 -19.29 -16.07
N LYS A 4 -51.84 -20.21 -16.44
CA LYS A 4 -50.62 -20.53 -15.67
C LYS A 4 -49.31 -20.42 -16.44
N THR A 5 -49.33 -19.93 -17.68
CA THR A 5 -48.15 -19.95 -18.57
C THR A 5 -47.60 -18.58 -18.96
N LEU A 6 -48.03 -17.48 -18.35
CA LEU A 6 -47.59 -16.13 -18.74
C LEU A 6 -46.90 -15.28 -17.65
N GLU A 7 -46.64 -15.81 -16.45
CA GLU A 7 -45.99 -15.02 -15.37
C GLU A 7 -44.47 -15.24 -15.22
N ASN A 8 -43.84 -15.99 -16.12
CA ASN A 8 -42.42 -16.36 -15.97
C ASN A 8 -41.45 -15.69 -16.93
N VAL A 9 -41.87 -14.64 -17.64
CA VAL A 9 -40.98 -13.87 -18.52
C VAL A 9 -40.94 -12.43 -18.02
N LEU A 10 -39.73 -11.94 -17.72
CA LEU A 10 -39.38 -10.59 -17.23
C LEU A 10 -39.21 -10.40 -15.71
N LYS A 11 -38.48 -11.30 -15.03
CA LYS A 11 -37.67 -10.86 -13.88
C LYS A 11 -36.37 -10.23 -14.39
N ILE A 12 -36.45 -8.94 -14.72
CA ILE A 12 -35.26 -8.12 -14.94
C ILE A 12 -34.52 -8.08 -13.60
N GLN A 13 -33.38 -8.78 -13.51
CA GLN A 13 -32.49 -8.64 -12.37
C GLN A 13 -31.91 -7.23 -12.42
N GLU A 14 -32.39 -6.36 -11.54
CA GLU A 14 -31.81 -5.03 -11.31
C GLU A 14 -30.32 -5.21 -10.95
N LYS A 15 -29.44 -4.96 -11.91
CA LYS A 15 -28.02 -4.81 -11.63
C LYS A 15 -27.88 -3.58 -10.74
N LYS A 16 -27.65 -3.79 -9.44
CA LYS A 16 -27.23 -2.72 -8.52
C LYS A 16 -26.04 -2.00 -9.12
N VAL A 17 -26.28 -0.80 -9.65
CA VAL A 17 -25.23 0.12 -10.06
C VAL A 17 -24.42 0.43 -8.80
N LYS A 18 -23.18 -0.04 -8.74
CA LYS A 18 -22.24 0.37 -7.69
C LYS A 18 -21.95 1.84 -7.93
N THR A 19 -22.64 2.73 -7.21
CA THR A 19 -22.20 4.11 -7.07
C THR A 19 -20.82 4.10 -6.42
N GLU A 20 -19.84 4.74 -7.05
CA GLU A 20 -18.53 4.94 -6.45
C GLU A 20 -18.72 5.76 -5.18
N LYS A 21 -18.47 5.14 -4.02
CA LYS A 21 -18.48 5.87 -2.74
C LYS A 21 -17.40 6.95 -2.81
N GLU A 22 -17.76 8.14 -2.39
CA GLU A 22 -16.85 9.26 -2.29
C GLU A 22 -15.62 8.89 -1.44
N LYS A 23 -14.43 9.29 -1.91
CA LYS A 23 -13.17 8.93 -1.26
C LYS A 23 -13.01 9.73 0.03
N GLN A 24 -12.97 9.02 1.15
CA GLN A 24 -12.79 9.64 2.47
C GLN A 24 -11.33 10.07 2.69
N LYS A 25 -11.10 11.30 3.14
CA LYS A 25 -9.79 11.75 3.66
C LYS A 25 -9.46 11.08 4.99
N ARG A 26 -8.18 10.89 5.27
CA ARG A 26 -7.71 10.30 6.53
C ARG A 26 -7.84 11.34 7.65
N VAL A 27 -8.17 10.89 8.86
CA VAL A 27 -8.32 11.77 10.03
C VAL A 27 -7.09 12.68 10.23
N ILE A 28 -5.89 12.12 10.05
CA ILE A 28 -4.63 12.85 10.22
C ILE A 28 -4.49 14.07 9.32
N THR A 29 -5.16 14.12 8.16
CA THR A 29 -5.04 15.27 7.25
C THR A 29 -5.69 16.54 7.78
N GLY A 30 -6.53 16.44 8.80
CA GLY A 30 -7.11 17.59 9.50
C GLY A 30 -6.36 17.97 10.78
N GLU A 31 -5.29 17.24 11.15
CA GLU A 31 -4.54 17.50 12.37
C GLU A 31 -3.42 18.53 12.13
N THR A 32 -3.07 19.29 13.18
CA THR A 32 -2.00 20.31 13.13
C THR A 32 -0.64 19.76 12.70
N LYS A 33 -0.37 18.47 12.98
CA LYS A 33 0.86 17.78 12.57
C LYS A 33 0.96 17.56 11.06
N TRP A 34 -0.15 17.64 10.32
CA TRP A 34 -0.20 17.55 8.85
C TRP A 34 0.15 18.91 8.24
N SER A 35 1.42 19.30 8.36
CA SER A 35 1.91 20.65 8.11
C SER A 35 2.55 20.81 6.73
N PHE A 36 1.96 20.24 5.69
CA PHE A 36 2.47 20.36 4.32
C PHE A 36 1.42 20.88 3.35
N ASN A 37 1.91 21.56 2.31
CA ASN A 37 1.11 21.97 1.16
C ASN A 37 1.08 20.88 0.07
N GLU A 38 0.27 21.08 -0.96
CA GLU A 38 0.10 20.10 -2.05
C GLU A 38 1.42 19.88 -2.83
N ASP A 39 2.24 20.91 -2.99
CA ASP A 39 3.53 20.85 -3.71
C ASP A 39 4.59 20.06 -2.94
N GLU A 40 4.49 20.01 -1.61
CA GLU A 40 5.37 19.25 -0.73
C GLU A 40 5.00 17.76 -0.64
N LEU A 41 3.79 17.37 -1.06
CA LEU A 41 3.33 15.97 -1.02
C LEU A 41 3.89 15.11 -2.16
N THR A 42 4.70 15.68 -3.05
CA THR A 42 5.23 14.99 -4.22
C THR A 42 6.10 13.78 -3.86
N TYR A 43 6.13 12.80 -4.78
CA TYR A 43 6.98 11.61 -4.63
C TYR A 43 8.46 11.93 -4.46
N ALA A 44 8.93 12.94 -5.21
CA ALA A 44 10.32 13.39 -5.14
C ALA A 44 10.64 13.95 -3.74
N ASN A 45 9.77 14.81 -3.20
CA ASN A 45 9.98 15.37 -1.88
C ASN A 45 9.93 14.30 -0.78
N GLN A 46 8.98 13.36 -0.84
CA GLN A 46 8.94 12.25 0.11
C GLN A 46 10.19 11.36 0.06
N LEU A 47 10.79 11.15 -1.13
CA LEU A 47 12.06 10.43 -1.24
C LEU A 47 13.23 11.23 -0.64
N ILE A 48 13.24 12.56 -0.79
CA ILE A 48 14.23 13.44 -0.12
C ILE A 48 14.12 13.31 1.39
N LEU A 49 12.91 13.39 1.95
CA LEU A 49 12.69 13.24 3.40
C LEU A 49 13.14 11.87 3.92
N ILE A 50 12.86 10.79 3.19
CA ILE A 50 13.33 9.45 3.55
C ILE A 50 14.87 9.38 3.52
N ASN A 51 15.53 10.01 2.54
CA ASN A 51 17.00 10.12 2.51
C ASN A 51 17.56 10.92 3.69
N GLN A 52 16.92 12.02 4.07
CA GLN A 52 17.30 12.80 5.26
C GLN A 52 17.23 11.94 6.52
N ILE A 53 16.17 11.16 6.67
CA ILE A 53 16.00 10.23 7.79
C ILE A 53 17.09 9.15 7.78
N TYR A 54 17.29 8.47 6.64
CA TYR A 54 18.26 7.38 6.50
C TYR A 54 19.69 7.82 6.82
N ASN A 55 20.09 8.99 6.32
CA ASN A 55 21.43 9.54 6.56
C ASN A 55 21.57 10.29 7.89
N ASN A 56 20.50 10.36 8.70
CA ASN A 56 20.41 11.18 9.91
C ASN A 56 20.79 12.66 9.69
N LYS A 57 20.45 13.22 8.52
CA LYS A 57 20.68 14.62 8.11
C LYS A 57 19.34 15.33 7.97
N ILE A 58 18.65 15.51 9.10
CA ILE A 58 17.27 16.03 9.14
C ILE A 58 17.26 17.55 9.03
N GLU A 59 16.73 18.07 7.93
CA GLU A 59 16.50 19.51 7.73
C GLU A 59 15.05 19.88 8.10
N ASN A 60 14.08 19.13 7.54
CA ASN A 60 12.67 19.34 7.84
C ASN A 60 12.20 18.39 8.96
N LYS A 61 12.42 18.81 10.22
CA LYS A 61 12.08 18.01 11.40
C LYS A 61 10.60 17.61 11.47
N PRO A 62 9.61 18.51 11.27
CA PRO A 62 8.20 18.14 11.36
C PRO A 62 7.80 17.07 10.33
N HIS A 63 8.21 17.24 9.07
CA HIS A 63 7.85 16.28 8.02
C HIS A 63 8.55 14.93 8.20
N CYS A 64 9.82 14.93 8.60
CA CYS A 64 10.55 13.70 8.91
C CYS A 64 9.93 12.95 10.10
N ALA A 65 9.55 13.66 11.16
CA ALA A 65 8.86 13.07 12.31
C ALA A 65 7.50 12.48 11.92
N LEU A 66 6.76 13.16 11.05
CA LEU A 66 5.49 12.65 10.55
C LEU A 66 5.68 11.38 9.70
N ILE A 67 6.66 11.36 8.79
CA ILE A 67 7.04 10.16 8.02
C ILE A 67 7.28 8.97 8.95
N LYS A 68 8.14 9.13 9.97
CA LYS A 68 8.43 8.09 10.96
C LYS A 68 7.16 7.61 11.68
N SER A 69 6.33 8.55 12.13
CA SER A 69 5.04 8.22 12.76
C SER A 69 4.12 7.40 11.83
N GLN A 70 4.04 7.76 10.54
CA GLN A 70 3.25 7.01 9.57
C GLN A 70 3.82 5.62 9.28
N ILE A 71 5.14 5.48 9.31
CA ILE A 71 5.83 4.19 9.21
C ILE A 71 5.49 3.30 10.41
N ASN A 72 5.73 3.79 11.62
CA ASN A 72 5.48 3.03 12.85
C ASN A 72 4.01 2.60 13.00
N GLY A 73 3.06 3.47 12.63
CA GLY A 73 1.64 3.11 12.65
C GLY A 73 1.30 1.89 11.79
N LYS A 74 1.94 1.75 10.62
CA LYS A 74 1.78 0.55 9.79
C LYS A 74 2.53 -0.66 10.35
N ILE A 75 3.75 -0.47 10.87
CA ILE A 75 4.51 -1.54 11.55
C ILE A 75 3.67 -2.15 12.69
N SER A 76 3.06 -1.33 13.55
CA SER A 76 2.16 -1.81 14.61
C SER A 76 0.95 -2.56 14.04
N GLY A 77 0.37 -2.07 12.95
CA GLY A 77 -0.72 -2.76 12.26
C GLY A 77 -0.32 -4.12 11.66
N TYR A 78 0.90 -4.25 11.14
CA TYR A 78 1.45 -5.52 10.66
C TYR A 78 1.72 -6.49 11.80
N ARG A 79 2.26 -5.99 12.92
CA ARG A 79 2.49 -6.77 14.13
C ARG A 79 1.19 -7.40 14.63
N GLY A 80 0.13 -6.59 14.79
CA GLY A 80 -1.19 -7.08 15.19
C GLY A 80 -1.71 -8.17 14.25
N GLN A 81 -1.65 -7.94 12.93
CA GLN A 81 -2.07 -8.92 11.93
C GLN A 81 -1.30 -10.25 12.01
N ASP A 82 -0.01 -10.21 12.30
CA ASP A 82 0.80 -11.42 12.41
C ASP A 82 0.56 -12.15 13.73
N ILE A 83 0.32 -11.43 14.84
CA ILE A 83 -0.11 -12.04 16.11
C ILE A 83 -1.46 -12.75 15.89
N ASP A 84 -2.44 -12.06 15.32
CA ASP A 84 -3.79 -12.61 15.07
C ASP A 84 -3.78 -13.85 14.16
N LYS A 85 -2.73 -14.01 13.34
CA LYS A 85 -2.58 -15.10 12.37
C LYS A 85 -1.53 -16.14 12.78
N ASP A 86 -1.01 -16.06 14.00
CA ASP A 86 0.05 -16.93 14.52
C ASP A 86 1.31 -16.98 13.64
N LYS A 87 1.80 -15.79 13.27
CA LYS A 87 2.95 -15.58 12.36
C LYS A 87 3.99 -14.61 12.91
N TYR A 88 3.74 -14.01 14.07
CA TYR A 88 4.65 -13.05 14.67
C TYR A 88 5.89 -13.76 15.22
N ASN A 89 7.06 -13.26 14.84
CA ASN A 89 8.34 -13.69 15.39
C ASN A 89 9.16 -12.44 15.76
N GLU A 90 9.27 -12.16 17.06
CA GLU A 90 9.93 -10.96 17.58
C GLU A 90 11.38 -10.78 17.09
N ASN A 91 12.15 -11.87 17.03
CA ASN A 91 13.56 -11.82 16.63
C ASN A 91 13.75 -11.52 15.14
N LEU A 92 12.71 -11.76 14.32
CA LEU A 92 12.76 -11.57 12.89
C LEU A 92 11.89 -10.41 12.41
N PHE A 93 11.04 -9.84 13.28
CA PHE A 93 10.07 -8.84 12.89
C PHE A 93 10.78 -7.56 12.38
N ILE A 94 10.17 -6.94 11.38
CA ILE A 94 10.66 -5.67 10.81
C ILE A 94 10.54 -4.52 11.80
N ASP A 95 11.47 -3.56 11.73
CA ASP A 95 11.50 -2.33 12.52
C ASP A 95 11.54 -1.09 11.62
N GLU A 96 11.54 0.10 12.23
CA GLU A 96 11.56 1.38 11.51
C GLU A 96 12.77 1.46 10.56
N ASP A 97 13.96 1.13 11.06
CA ASP A 97 15.22 1.22 10.31
C ASP A 97 15.21 0.31 9.08
N TYR A 98 14.76 -0.95 9.23
CA TYR A 98 14.61 -1.86 8.10
C TYR A 98 13.67 -1.28 7.04
N VAL A 99 12.53 -0.72 7.45
CA VAL A 99 11.56 -0.16 6.48
C VAL A 99 12.13 1.04 5.74
N ILE A 100 12.82 1.94 6.44
CA ILE A 100 13.48 3.10 5.83
C ILE A 100 14.54 2.64 4.83
N GLU A 101 15.37 1.66 5.20
CA GLU A 101 16.37 1.08 4.32
C GLU A 101 15.73 0.47 3.06
N GLN A 102 14.64 -0.29 3.20
CA GLN A 102 13.93 -0.85 2.05
C GLN A 102 13.33 0.23 1.14
N LEU A 103 12.79 1.31 1.71
CA LEU A 103 12.28 2.45 0.95
C LEU A 103 13.38 3.15 0.14
N ILE A 104 14.58 3.32 0.71
CA ILE A 104 15.76 3.83 0.00
C ILE A 104 16.18 2.90 -1.12
N ASN A 105 16.36 1.61 -0.81
CA ASN A 105 16.83 0.60 -1.75
C ASN A 105 15.92 0.46 -2.98
N CYS A 106 14.60 0.62 -2.79
CA CYS A 106 13.67 0.63 -3.92
C CYS A 106 13.37 2.02 -4.49
N SER A 107 14.00 3.08 -3.96
CA SER A 107 13.73 4.49 -4.32
C SER A 107 12.25 4.86 -4.25
N ASN A 108 11.57 4.45 -3.18
CA ASN A 108 10.12 4.59 -2.99
C ASN A 108 9.31 4.01 -4.17
N LYS A 109 9.72 2.89 -4.75
CA LYS A 109 8.98 2.21 -5.81
C LYS A 109 8.39 0.89 -5.34
N CYS A 110 7.21 0.57 -5.85
CA CYS A 110 6.58 -0.71 -5.66
C CYS A 110 7.39 -1.82 -6.34
N TYR A 111 7.67 -2.89 -5.62
CA TYR A 111 8.33 -4.09 -6.14
C TYR A 111 7.62 -4.70 -7.36
N TYR A 112 6.28 -4.65 -7.40
CA TYR A 112 5.48 -5.27 -8.45
C TYR A 112 5.35 -4.40 -9.71
N CYS A 113 4.78 -3.20 -9.60
CA CYS A 113 4.51 -2.36 -10.77
C CYS A 113 5.59 -1.33 -11.08
N ARG A 114 6.64 -1.23 -10.24
CA ARG A 114 7.71 -0.20 -10.33
C ARG A 114 7.25 1.26 -10.24
N GLY A 115 5.95 1.50 -10.10
CA GLY A 115 5.38 2.81 -9.84
C GLY A 115 5.74 3.32 -8.44
N PRO A 116 5.68 4.64 -8.23
CA PRO A 116 6.03 5.24 -6.95
C PRO A 116 5.03 4.86 -5.86
N VAL A 117 5.49 4.89 -4.60
CA VAL A 117 4.64 4.75 -3.42
C VAL A 117 4.68 6.02 -2.58
N SER A 118 3.55 6.35 -1.97
CA SER A 118 3.42 7.49 -1.05
C SER A 118 3.40 7.01 0.40
N ILE A 119 4.26 7.58 1.24
CA ILE A 119 4.21 7.41 2.69
C ILE A 119 3.16 8.32 3.29
N LEU A 120 3.15 9.57 2.85
CA LEU A 120 2.14 10.58 3.14
C LEU A 120 1.13 10.61 1.99
N TYR A 121 -0.13 10.38 2.31
CA TYR A 121 -1.24 10.33 1.36
C TYR A 121 -2.52 10.74 2.07
N GLU A 122 -3.41 11.45 1.36
CA GLU A 122 -4.57 12.07 1.97
C GLU A 122 -5.77 11.13 2.10
N TYR A 123 -5.97 10.23 1.13
CA TYR A 123 -7.19 9.44 1.04
C TYR A 123 -7.04 8.05 1.66
N VAL A 124 -8.07 7.61 2.37
CA VAL A 124 -8.17 6.24 2.86
C VAL A 124 -8.12 5.28 1.67
N ARG A 125 -7.30 4.22 1.79
CA ARG A 125 -7.06 3.23 0.74
C ARG A 125 -6.56 3.83 -0.59
N ALA A 126 -5.84 4.96 -0.55
CA ALA A 126 -5.15 5.50 -1.72
C ALA A 126 -4.33 4.39 -2.42
N PRO A 127 -4.54 4.11 -3.73
CA PRO A 127 -3.93 2.95 -4.40
C PRO A 127 -2.40 2.93 -4.37
N GLN A 128 -1.78 4.11 -4.40
CA GLN A 128 -0.33 4.32 -4.40
C GLN A 128 0.27 4.39 -2.98
N GLN A 129 -0.54 4.32 -1.92
CA GLN A 129 0.03 4.30 -0.57
C GLN A 129 0.99 3.11 -0.42
N TRP A 130 2.08 3.32 0.31
CA TRP A 130 3.03 2.26 0.61
C TRP A 130 2.40 1.19 1.51
N SER A 131 2.92 -0.02 1.40
CA SER A 131 2.64 -1.15 2.27
C SER A 131 3.83 -2.10 2.24
N LEU A 132 3.93 -2.98 3.24
CA LEU A 132 4.75 -4.17 3.17
C LEU A 132 3.86 -5.33 2.72
N ASP A 133 4.32 -6.07 1.71
CA ASP A 133 3.74 -7.34 1.29
C ASP A 133 4.70 -8.47 1.64
N ARG A 134 4.16 -9.58 2.13
CA ARG A 134 4.92 -10.77 2.52
C ARG A 134 5.20 -11.61 1.29
N LEU A 135 6.45 -11.88 0.96
CA LEU A 135 6.80 -12.67 -0.22
C LEU A 135 6.20 -14.09 -0.12
N ASP A 136 6.51 -14.77 0.99
CA ASP A 136 5.86 -16.02 1.39
C ASP A 136 4.83 -15.74 2.49
N ASN A 137 3.58 -16.09 2.21
CA ASN A 137 2.47 -15.95 3.14
C ASN A 137 2.53 -16.93 4.31
N LYS A 138 3.41 -17.93 4.31
CA LYS A 138 3.62 -18.84 5.45
C LYS A 138 4.27 -18.12 6.63
N PHE A 139 5.13 -17.14 6.39
CA PHE A 139 5.81 -16.35 7.42
C PHE A 139 5.13 -14.99 7.62
N GLY A 140 5.40 -14.36 8.77
CA GLY A 140 4.96 -13.00 9.08
C GLY A 140 5.78 -11.93 8.35
N HIS A 141 5.64 -10.69 8.79
CA HIS A 141 6.43 -9.55 8.33
C HIS A 141 7.83 -9.58 8.93
N ASN A 142 8.59 -10.58 8.49
CA ASN A 142 9.97 -10.81 8.92
C ASN A 142 10.94 -10.09 7.96
N LYS A 143 12.08 -9.64 8.49
CA LYS A 143 13.21 -9.14 7.70
C LYS A 143 13.59 -10.20 6.65
N GLY A 144 13.72 -9.80 5.39
CA GLY A 144 13.96 -10.71 4.26
C GLY A 144 12.72 -11.40 3.65
N ASN A 145 11.55 -11.37 4.32
CA ASN A 145 10.29 -11.89 3.76
C ASN A 145 9.34 -10.77 3.31
N CYS A 146 9.79 -9.50 3.28
CA CYS A 146 8.92 -8.37 2.97
C CYS A 146 9.47 -7.52 1.83
N VAL A 147 8.56 -6.99 1.01
CA VAL A 147 8.88 -6.01 -0.03
C VAL A 147 7.96 -4.80 0.05
N ILE A 148 8.49 -3.62 -0.33
CA ILE A 148 7.69 -2.41 -0.50
C ILE A 148 6.74 -2.59 -1.69
N ALA A 149 5.44 -2.43 -1.45
CA ALA A 149 4.41 -2.50 -2.48
C ALA A 149 3.40 -1.37 -2.34
N CYS A 150 2.87 -0.88 -3.46
CA CYS A 150 1.67 -0.05 -3.40
C CYS A 150 0.49 -0.91 -2.96
N LEU A 151 -0.45 -0.31 -2.22
CA LEU A 151 -1.63 -1.02 -1.72
C LEU A 151 -2.41 -1.72 -2.85
N SER A 152 -2.54 -1.07 -4.01
CA SER A 152 -3.22 -1.66 -5.17
C SER A 152 -2.61 -3.00 -5.60
N CYS A 153 -1.27 -3.07 -5.64
CA CYS A 153 -0.59 -4.31 -6.02
C CYS A 153 -0.70 -5.37 -4.93
N ASN A 154 -0.49 -4.99 -3.67
CA ASN A 154 -0.58 -5.90 -2.52
C ASN A 154 -1.96 -6.58 -2.45
N LEU A 155 -3.05 -5.79 -2.52
CA LEU A 155 -4.41 -6.31 -2.50
C LEU A 155 -4.76 -7.20 -3.71
N ARG A 156 -4.14 -6.96 -4.87
CA ARG A 156 -4.34 -7.76 -6.08
C ARG A 156 -3.53 -9.05 -6.09
N ARG A 157 -2.31 -9.04 -5.56
CA ARG A 157 -1.46 -10.25 -5.48
C ARG A 157 -2.15 -11.32 -4.65
N LYS A 158 -2.69 -10.95 -3.48
CA LYS A 158 -3.31 -11.89 -2.53
C LYS A 158 -2.36 -13.05 -2.19
N THR A 159 -2.66 -14.25 -2.70
CA THR A 159 -1.91 -15.49 -2.51
C THR A 159 -1.13 -15.92 -3.76
N MET A 160 -1.16 -15.12 -4.84
CA MET A 160 -0.37 -15.40 -6.03
C MET A 160 1.13 -15.37 -5.69
N HIS A 161 1.86 -16.33 -6.25
CA HIS A 161 3.32 -16.35 -6.14
C HIS A 161 3.91 -15.03 -6.64
N HIS A 162 4.77 -14.41 -5.83
CA HIS A 162 5.23 -13.04 -6.08
C HIS A 162 5.92 -12.91 -7.45
N GLU A 163 6.75 -13.88 -7.86
CA GLU A 163 7.45 -13.85 -9.14
C GLU A 163 6.50 -13.87 -10.34
N ARG A 164 5.45 -14.70 -10.28
CA ARG A 164 4.44 -14.75 -11.35
C ARG A 164 3.72 -13.41 -11.45
N TYR A 165 3.41 -12.81 -10.32
CA TYR A 165 2.75 -11.52 -10.29
C TYR A 165 3.67 -10.39 -10.79
N VAL A 166 4.94 -10.37 -10.37
CA VAL A 166 5.99 -9.48 -10.90
C VAL A 166 6.07 -9.58 -12.41
N PHE A 167 6.17 -10.79 -12.96
CA PHE A 167 6.23 -11.02 -14.41
C PHE A 167 5.05 -10.34 -15.10
N THR A 168 3.80 -10.61 -14.66
CA THR A 168 2.62 -9.98 -15.28
C THR A 168 2.56 -8.45 -15.16
N LYS A 169 3.26 -7.86 -14.18
CA LYS A 169 3.26 -6.41 -13.94
C LYS A 169 4.37 -5.66 -14.64
N GLN A 170 5.42 -6.36 -15.06
CA GLN A 170 6.62 -5.75 -15.65
C GLN A 170 6.85 -6.18 -17.11
N ILE A 171 5.91 -6.94 -17.69
CA ILE A 171 5.88 -7.19 -19.13
C ILE A 171 5.63 -5.87 -19.87
N ASP A 172 6.54 -5.56 -20.80
CA ASP A 172 6.41 -4.48 -21.77
C ASP A 172 6.20 -5.10 -23.17
N ILE A 173 4.97 -5.09 -23.68
CA ILE A 173 4.66 -5.61 -25.02
C ILE A 173 4.73 -4.45 -26.01
N LYS A 174 5.80 -4.42 -26.78
CA LYS A 174 5.90 -3.52 -27.94
C LYS A 174 5.30 -4.22 -29.15
N LYS A 175 4.28 -3.60 -29.75
CA LYS A 175 3.82 -4.01 -31.07
C LYS A 175 4.92 -3.64 -32.07
N ILE A 176 5.38 -4.62 -32.83
CA ILE A 176 6.24 -4.38 -33.98
C ILE A 176 5.29 -4.06 -35.13
N ASP A 177 5.46 -2.89 -35.74
CA ASP A 177 4.74 -2.48 -36.95
C ASP A 177 5.28 -3.21 -38.19
#